data_AF-A0A355TC58-F1
#
_entry.id   AF-A0A355TC58-F1
#
_cell.length_a   1.000
_cell.length_b   1.000
_cell.length_c   1.000
_cell.angle_alpha   90.00
_cell.angle_beta   90.00
_cell.angle_gamma   90.00
#
_symmetry.space_group_name_H-M   'P 1'
#
loop_
_entity.id
_entity.type
_entity.pdbx_description
1 polymer ?
#
loop_
_entity_poly.entity_id
_entity_poly.type
_entity_poly.pdbx_seq_one_letter_code
_entity_poly.pdbx_strand_id
1 'polypeptide(L)'
;MTDKQEAAFIHSYLEGLKPDPVLLVSEWADEHRFLSGKAASEPGPWRTNRTPYLKEIMDCLSASSPVERVIFMKGAQIGGTECGNNWLGYIIHHTPGPTLGVLPTVEMAKRNSKQRLDPLLEESAVLRELVKPARSKDSGNTVLTKEFPGGLLVLTGANSAAGLRSMPVRFLFLDEVDGYPGDVDGEGDPVALAEARARTFARRKIFVCSTPTIKGLSRIEREYEASDMRRFMLPCPLCGAFQWLKFPQLKWPHNQPEKAAYECEHCGELFEEHYKTELLANGYWEPHANGDGRSAGFHISSLYSPLGWRSWSDIARSWLNAQGSDASIKSFKNTDLGETYIESGEAPEWHRLYERREDYRICTVPMGGLFLTAGVDVQKDRLELEIVAWGRDRESWSIDYRVLQGDPAKSEVWQALDEVLAES
;
A
#
# COMPACT_ATOMS: atom_id res chain seq x y z
N MET A 1 4.48 17.08 50.59
CA MET A 1 3.52 17.30 49.50
C MET A 1 2.37 18.11 50.06
N THR A 2 1.84 19.07 49.32
CA THR A 2 0.62 19.77 49.72
C THR A 2 -0.60 18.89 49.45
N ASP A 3 -1.71 19.05 50.18
CA ASP A 3 -2.95 18.26 49.98
C ASP A 3 -3.41 18.20 48.51
N LYS A 4 -3.13 19.26 47.74
CA LYS A 4 -3.40 19.31 46.29
C LYS A 4 -2.51 18.38 45.45
N GLN A 5 -1.24 18.24 45.82
CA GLN A 5 -0.31 17.34 45.12
C GLN A 5 -0.63 15.88 45.42
N GLU A 6 -1.07 15.59 46.64
CA GLU A 6 -1.47 14.24 47.06
C GLU A 6 -2.78 13.82 46.38
N ALA A 7 -3.78 14.72 46.30
CA ALA A 7 -5.01 14.49 45.55
C ALA A 7 -4.78 14.26 44.05
N ALA A 8 -3.88 15.03 43.42
CA ALA A 8 -3.51 14.85 42.02
C ALA A 8 -2.82 13.49 41.79
N PHE A 9 -1.92 13.10 42.68
CA PHE A 9 -1.24 11.80 42.61
C PHE A 9 -2.23 10.62 42.75
N ILE A 10 -3.12 10.67 43.73
CA ILE A 10 -4.15 9.64 43.93
C ILE A 10 -5.08 9.54 42.72
N HIS A 11 -5.50 10.68 42.16
CA HIS A 11 -6.35 10.71 40.97
C HIS A 11 -5.66 10.06 39.76
N SER A 12 -4.41 10.45 39.46
CA SER A 12 -3.65 9.84 38.36
C SER A 12 -3.37 8.35 38.58
N TYR A 13 -3.13 7.93 39.83
CA TYR A 13 -2.94 6.52 40.17
C TYR A 13 -4.22 5.70 39.95
N LEU A 14 -5.38 6.21 40.38
CA LEU A 14 -6.67 5.54 40.19
C LEU A 14 -7.09 5.49 38.71
N GLU A 15 -6.83 6.54 37.94
CA GLU A 15 -7.05 6.54 36.49
C GLU A 15 -6.17 5.48 35.80
N GLY A 16 -4.90 5.34 36.20
CA GLY A 16 -4.00 4.31 35.65
C GLY A 16 -4.36 2.86 36.02
N LEU A 17 -5.19 2.64 37.04
CA LEU A 17 -5.71 1.33 37.42
C LEU A 17 -6.98 0.94 36.63
N LYS A 18 -7.63 1.90 35.98
CA LYS A 18 -8.83 1.65 35.19
C LYS A 18 -8.42 0.90 33.90
N PRO A 19 -9.01 -0.27 33.60
CA PRO A 19 -8.76 -0.93 32.32
C PRO A 19 -9.11 0.02 31.17
N ASP A 20 -8.32 -0.03 30.10
CA ASP A 20 -8.64 0.69 28.86
C ASP A 20 -10.10 0.35 28.48
N PRO A 21 -10.99 1.35 28.33
CA PRO A 21 -12.36 1.08 27.93
C PRO A 21 -12.42 0.29 26.61
N VAL A 22 -13.47 -0.51 26.40
CA VAL A 22 -13.63 -1.26 25.14
C VAL A 22 -14.26 -0.34 24.10
N LEU A 23 -13.63 0.81 23.84
CA LEU A 23 -14.03 1.71 22.76
C LEU A 23 -13.18 1.40 21.53
N LEU A 24 -13.84 1.15 20.40
CA LEU A 24 -13.17 0.95 19.13
C LEU A 24 -12.80 2.31 18.50
N VAL A 25 -11.79 2.32 17.62
CA VAL A 25 -11.36 3.56 16.95
C VAL A 25 -12.50 4.17 16.10
N SER A 26 -13.31 3.34 15.43
CA SER A 26 -14.45 3.85 14.64
C SER A 26 -15.51 4.50 15.52
N GLU A 27 -15.82 3.90 16.68
CA GLU A 27 -16.78 4.41 17.65
C GLU A 27 -16.29 5.73 18.26
N TRP A 28 -15.02 5.77 18.68
CA TRP A 28 -14.38 7.01 19.14
C TRP A 28 -14.45 8.11 18.08
N ALA A 29 -14.22 7.77 16.81
CA ALA A 29 -14.28 8.74 15.73
C ALA A 29 -15.72 9.27 15.55
N ASP A 30 -16.72 8.41 15.51
CA ASP A 30 -18.12 8.84 15.39
C ASP A 30 -18.59 9.68 16.58
N GLU A 31 -18.07 9.43 17.79
CA GLU A 31 -18.44 10.18 19.00
C GLU A 31 -17.71 11.52 19.14
N HIS A 32 -16.44 11.59 18.74
CA HIS A 32 -15.56 12.71 19.12
C HIS A 32 -14.91 13.44 17.96
N ARG A 33 -14.77 12.81 16.79
CA ARG A 33 -14.03 13.42 15.68
C ARG A 33 -14.90 14.47 14.99
N PHE A 34 -14.33 15.66 14.86
CA PHE A 34 -14.87 16.72 14.01
C PHE A 34 -13.92 16.99 12.83
N LEU A 35 -14.50 17.21 11.65
CA LEU A 35 -13.80 17.52 10.41
C LEU A 35 -13.91 19.02 10.10
N SER A 36 -12.74 19.63 9.94
CA SER A 36 -12.61 21.06 9.66
C SER A 36 -13.00 21.41 8.25
N GLY A 37 -13.67 22.54 8.07
CA GLY A 37 -13.84 23.15 6.74
C GLY A 37 -12.51 23.56 6.09
N LYS A 38 -11.42 23.62 6.85
CA LYS A 38 -10.06 23.88 6.30
C LYS A 38 -9.46 22.63 5.63
N ALA A 39 -9.88 21.43 6.01
CA ALA A 39 -9.21 20.18 5.69
C ALA A 39 -10.10 19.15 4.98
N ALA A 40 -11.42 19.29 5.08
CA ALA A 40 -12.41 18.38 4.55
C ALA A 40 -13.39 19.07 3.59
N SER A 41 -13.79 18.37 2.53
CA SER A 41 -14.86 18.78 1.62
C SER A 41 -16.24 18.75 2.27
N GLU A 42 -16.43 17.85 3.23
CA GLU A 42 -17.66 17.70 4.02
C GLU A 42 -17.34 17.98 5.50
N PRO A 43 -17.35 19.24 5.96
CA PRO A 43 -17.11 19.57 7.35
C PRO A 43 -18.26 19.12 8.26
N GLY A 44 -17.95 18.84 9.53
CA GLY A 44 -18.91 18.36 10.51
C GLY A 44 -18.39 17.16 11.31
N PRO A 45 -19.25 16.51 12.10
CA PRO A 45 -18.90 15.27 12.77
C PRO A 45 -18.43 14.21 11.76
N TRP A 46 -17.39 13.47 12.11
CA TRP A 46 -17.01 12.27 11.36
C TRP A 46 -18.18 11.30 11.34
N ARG A 47 -18.33 10.60 10.22
CA ARG A 47 -19.37 9.59 10.05
C ARG A 47 -18.76 8.39 9.37
N THR A 48 -18.51 7.33 10.13
CA THR A 48 -17.99 6.06 9.61
C THR A 48 -18.94 5.47 8.56
N ASN A 49 -20.25 5.69 8.69
CA ASN A 49 -21.23 5.28 7.68
C ASN A 49 -21.02 5.92 6.30
N ARG A 50 -20.26 7.02 6.21
CA ARG A 50 -19.89 7.66 4.93
C ARG A 50 -18.82 6.85 4.21
N THR A 51 -17.97 6.15 4.96
CA THR A 51 -16.87 5.31 4.47
C THR A 51 -16.86 3.96 5.20
N PRO A 52 -17.91 3.12 5.05
CA PRO A 52 -18.08 1.91 5.86
C PRO A 52 -16.89 0.96 5.82
N TYR A 53 -16.19 0.90 4.69
CA TYR A 53 -14.98 0.10 4.51
C TYR A 53 -13.83 0.49 5.47
N LEU A 54 -13.78 1.72 5.99
CA LEU A 54 -12.78 2.13 6.98
C LEU A 54 -13.07 1.59 8.38
N LYS A 55 -14.30 1.14 8.66
CA LYS A 55 -14.70 0.70 10.00
C LYS A 55 -13.79 -0.39 10.54
N GLU A 56 -13.68 -1.49 9.79
CA GLU A 56 -12.88 -2.64 10.23
C GLU A 56 -11.39 -2.34 10.30
N ILE A 57 -10.88 -1.49 9.39
CA ILE A 57 -9.48 -1.04 9.40
C ILE A 57 -9.20 -0.25 10.69
N MET A 58 -10.07 0.71 11.03
CA MET A 58 -10.00 1.46 12.28
C MET A 58 -10.12 0.53 13.49
N ASP A 59 -11.08 -0.39 13.48
CA ASP A 59 -11.33 -1.28 14.61
C ASP A 59 -10.15 -2.24 14.85
N CYS A 60 -9.46 -2.67 13.78
CA CYS A 60 -8.20 -3.41 13.87
C CYS A 60 -7.08 -2.61 14.55
N LEU A 61 -7.10 -1.28 14.49
CA LEU A 61 -6.13 -0.40 15.15
C LEU A 61 -6.42 -0.17 16.64
N SER A 62 -7.60 -0.55 17.13
CA SER A 62 -7.99 -0.40 18.54
C SER A 62 -7.08 -1.18 19.48
N ALA A 63 -6.92 -0.69 20.71
CA ALA A 63 -6.07 -1.32 21.73
C ALA A 63 -6.54 -2.74 22.12
N SER A 64 -7.84 -3.00 22.00
CA SER A 64 -8.48 -4.29 22.26
C SER A 64 -8.28 -5.32 21.15
N SER A 65 -7.94 -4.89 19.93
CA SER A 65 -7.76 -5.81 18.80
C SER A 65 -6.41 -6.55 18.93
N PRO A 66 -6.37 -7.87 18.64
CA PRO A 66 -5.13 -8.64 18.65
C PRO A 66 -4.20 -8.36 17.46
N VAL A 67 -4.67 -7.67 16.42
CA VAL A 67 -3.89 -7.37 15.21
C VAL A 67 -2.74 -6.44 15.55
N GLU A 68 -1.48 -6.84 15.39
CA GLU A 68 -0.33 -5.97 15.61
C GLU A 68 -0.07 -5.03 14.42
N ARG A 69 -0.38 -5.47 13.20
CA ARG A 69 -0.05 -4.77 11.96
C ARG A 69 -1.26 -4.63 11.05
N VAL A 70 -1.59 -3.41 10.66
CA VAL A 70 -2.67 -3.10 9.72
C VAL A 70 -2.06 -2.52 8.46
N ILE A 71 -2.30 -3.17 7.32
CA ILE A 71 -1.76 -2.79 6.02
C ILE A 71 -2.92 -2.29 5.15
N PHE A 72 -2.80 -1.12 4.54
CA PHE A 72 -3.84 -0.57 3.68
C PHE A 72 -3.27 -0.10 2.34
N MET A 73 -3.33 -1.00 1.36
CA MET A 73 -2.98 -0.75 -0.05
C MET A 73 -4.21 -0.19 -0.76
N LYS A 74 -4.18 1.07 -1.16
CA LYS A 74 -5.41 1.79 -1.50
C LYS A 74 -5.31 2.66 -2.74
N GLY A 75 -6.46 2.93 -3.36
CA GLY A 75 -6.63 4.06 -4.28
C GLY A 75 -6.54 5.41 -3.56
N ALA A 76 -6.17 6.47 -4.28
CA ALA A 76 -6.07 7.82 -3.75
C ALA A 76 -7.42 8.32 -3.23
N GLN A 77 -7.37 9.17 -2.19
CA GLN A 77 -8.53 9.86 -1.63
C GLN A 77 -9.66 8.96 -1.09
N ILE A 78 -9.35 7.71 -0.72
CA ILE A 78 -10.30 6.79 -0.08
C ILE A 78 -10.21 6.81 1.47
N GLY A 79 -9.68 7.90 2.05
CA GLY A 79 -9.69 8.12 3.51
C GLY A 79 -8.59 7.46 4.33
N GLY A 80 -7.53 6.91 3.72
CA GLY A 80 -6.41 6.26 4.44
C GLY A 80 -5.73 7.15 5.50
N THR A 81 -5.31 8.36 5.13
CA THR A 81 -4.71 9.31 6.09
C THR A 81 -5.69 9.71 7.21
N GLU A 82 -6.98 9.88 6.90
CA GLU A 82 -7.97 10.22 7.94
C GLU A 82 -8.27 9.07 8.88
N CYS A 83 -8.24 7.83 8.40
CA CYS A 83 -8.24 6.63 9.25
C CYS A 83 -7.06 6.66 10.25
N GLY A 84 -5.86 6.98 9.76
CA GLY A 84 -4.68 7.18 10.63
C GLY A 84 -4.86 8.33 11.62
N ASN A 85 -5.41 9.46 11.20
CA ASN A 85 -5.68 10.61 12.09
C ASN A 85 -6.72 10.27 13.17
N ASN A 86 -7.77 9.51 12.82
CA ASN A 86 -8.75 9.02 13.80
C ASN A 86 -8.07 8.13 14.84
N TRP A 87 -7.18 7.25 14.40
CA TRP A 87 -6.40 6.41 15.29
C TRP A 87 -5.45 7.21 16.20
N LEU A 88 -4.79 8.25 15.68
CA LEU A 88 -3.96 9.16 16.48
C LEU A 88 -4.80 9.88 17.55
N GLY A 89 -5.98 10.38 17.20
CA GLY A 89 -6.91 10.99 18.15
C GLY A 89 -7.36 9.99 19.23
N TYR A 90 -7.69 8.77 18.84
CA TYR A 90 -7.99 7.67 19.76
C TYR A 90 -6.81 7.38 20.71
N ILE A 91 -5.57 7.32 20.21
CA ILE A 91 -4.39 7.11 21.06
C ILE A 91 -4.26 8.23 22.10
N ILE A 92 -4.41 9.49 21.68
CA ILE A 92 -4.29 10.65 22.58
C ILE A 92 -5.36 10.61 23.68
N HIS A 93 -6.60 10.28 23.33
CA HIS A 93 -7.72 10.28 24.28
C HIS A 93 -7.74 9.03 25.17
N HIS A 94 -7.45 7.87 24.60
CA HIS A 94 -7.94 6.61 25.13
C HIS A 94 -6.84 5.59 25.46
N THR A 95 -5.72 5.58 24.73
CA THR A 95 -4.59 4.70 25.04
C THR A 95 -3.26 5.44 24.92
N PRO A 96 -3.00 6.48 25.75
CA PRO A 96 -1.81 7.30 25.62
C PRO A 96 -0.52 6.48 25.61
N GLY A 97 0.41 6.87 24.74
CA GLY A 97 1.71 6.22 24.65
C GLY A 97 2.63 6.86 23.61
N PRO A 98 3.91 6.46 23.58
CA PRO A 98 4.87 6.98 22.63
C PRO A 98 4.49 6.54 21.21
N THR A 99 4.27 7.52 20.34
CA THR A 99 3.73 7.36 18.98
C THR A 99 4.62 8.07 17.98
N LEU A 100 4.94 7.40 16.87
CA LEU A 100 5.67 7.98 15.75
C LEU A 100 4.78 7.96 14.50
N GLY A 101 4.55 9.13 13.90
CA GLY A 101 3.97 9.27 12.57
C GLY A 101 5.05 9.60 11.55
N VAL A 102 5.12 8.85 10.47
CA VAL A 102 6.10 9.01 9.40
C VAL A 102 5.37 9.33 8.11
N LEU A 103 5.87 10.36 7.42
CA LEU A 103 5.45 10.74 6.08
C LEU A 103 6.67 10.69 5.14
N PRO A 104 6.51 10.78 3.81
CA PRO A 104 7.65 10.67 2.88
C PRO A 104 8.77 11.67 3.16
N THR A 105 8.41 12.91 3.53
CA THR A 105 9.38 13.96 3.87
C THR A 105 9.02 14.72 5.14
N VAL A 106 10.03 15.31 5.80
CA VAL A 106 9.85 16.19 6.98
C VAL A 106 8.92 17.37 6.66
N GLU A 107 8.99 17.91 5.45
CA GLU A 107 8.15 18.99 4.94
C GLU A 107 6.69 18.54 4.82
N MET A 108 6.45 17.33 4.32
CA MET A 108 5.12 16.73 4.29
C MET A 108 4.59 16.50 5.71
N ALA A 109 5.43 16.04 6.64
CA ALA A 109 5.04 15.88 8.04
C ALA A 109 4.63 17.21 8.69
N LYS A 110 5.40 18.29 8.46
CA LYS A 110 5.05 19.64 8.93
C LYS A 110 3.74 20.13 8.32
N ARG A 111 3.50 19.87 7.04
CA ARG A 111 2.26 20.24 6.34
C ARG A 111 1.07 19.47 6.90
N ASN A 112 1.19 18.16 7.03
CA ASN A 112 0.14 17.29 7.57
C ASN A 112 -0.20 17.68 9.01
N SER A 113 0.80 17.97 9.86
CA SER A 113 0.53 18.47 11.21
C SER A 113 -0.33 19.72 11.19
N LYS A 114 0.02 20.73 10.39
CA LYS A 114 -0.69 22.02 10.39
C LYS A 114 -2.07 21.95 9.75
N GLN A 115 -2.23 21.11 8.72
CA GLN A 115 -3.43 21.09 7.90
C GLN A 115 -4.44 20.03 8.32
N ARG A 116 -4.03 18.97 9.02
CA ARG A 116 -4.90 17.86 9.41
C ARG A 116 -4.90 17.60 10.91
N LEU A 117 -3.71 17.42 11.50
CA LEU A 117 -3.61 17.09 12.93
C LEU A 117 -3.99 18.26 13.84
N ASP A 118 -3.47 19.47 13.60
CA ASP A 118 -3.78 20.65 14.42
C ASP A 118 -5.29 20.95 14.38
N PRO A 119 -5.98 20.96 13.22
CA PRO A 119 -7.45 21.05 13.19
C PRO A 119 -8.17 19.92 13.92
N LEU A 120 -7.69 18.67 13.82
CA LEU A 120 -8.25 17.54 14.60
C LEU A 120 -8.20 17.81 16.11
N LEU A 121 -7.05 18.26 16.60
CA LEU A 121 -6.83 18.57 18.03
C LEU A 121 -7.65 19.78 18.47
N GLU A 122 -7.73 20.80 17.62
CA GLU A 122 -8.48 22.01 17.91
C GLU A 122 -9.99 21.75 17.88
N GLU A 123 -10.53 20.99 16.94
CA GLU A 123 -11.98 20.89 16.77
C GLU A 123 -12.62 19.79 17.62
N SER A 124 -11.86 18.76 18.00
CA SER A 124 -12.34 17.70 18.87
C SER A 124 -12.20 18.13 20.33
N ALA A 125 -13.31 18.40 21.02
CA ALA A 125 -13.33 18.97 22.37
C ALA A 125 -12.44 18.19 23.36
N VAL A 126 -12.55 16.85 23.35
CA VAL A 126 -11.78 15.96 24.22
C VAL A 126 -10.26 16.07 23.99
N LEU A 127 -9.83 16.28 22.74
CA LEU A 127 -8.40 16.40 22.42
C LEU A 127 -7.85 17.78 22.75
N ARG A 128 -8.66 18.82 22.58
CA ARG A 128 -8.28 20.21 22.90
C ARG A 128 -7.93 20.39 24.37
N GLU A 129 -8.59 19.64 25.25
CA GLU A 129 -8.33 19.64 26.70
C GLU A 129 -7.03 18.91 27.05
N LEU A 130 -6.68 17.87 26.30
CA LEU A 130 -5.52 17.02 26.56
C LEU A 130 -4.22 17.58 25.95
N VAL A 131 -4.28 18.16 24.76
CA VAL A 131 -3.11 18.70 24.05
C VAL A 131 -3.05 20.21 24.19
N LYS A 132 -2.12 20.69 25.01
CA LYS A 132 -1.96 22.13 25.25
C LYS A 132 -1.50 22.86 23.97
N PRO A 133 -1.93 24.10 23.72
CA PRO A 133 -1.44 24.88 22.59
C PRO A 133 0.08 25.13 22.67
N ALA A 134 0.78 25.07 21.53
CA ALA A 134 2.23 25.32 21.44
C ALA A 134 2.68 26.67 22.02
N ARG A 135 1.79 27.68 22.04
CA ARG A 135 2.07 29.02 22.57
C ARG A 135 1.92 29.14 24.09
N SER A 136 1.45 28.10 24.77
CA SER A 136 1.41 28.10 26.23
C SER A 136 2.84 27.95 26.78
N LYS A 137 3.18 28.68 27.85
CA LYS A 137 4.45 28.49 28.57
C LYS A 137 4.54 27.01 28.97
N ASP A 138 5.70 26.41 28.74
CA ASP A 138 6.01 25.00 29.09
C ASP A 138 5.21 23.93 28.34
N SER A 139 4.75 24.20 27.10
CA SER A 139 3.87 23.26 26.40
C SER A 139 4.51 21.98 25.86
N GLY A 140 5.84 21.91 25.75
CA GLY A 140 6.55 20.81 25.04
C GLY A 140 6.16 20.64 23.56
N ASN A 141 5.17 21.38 23.09
CA ASN A 141 4.45 21.18 21.84
C ASN A 141 5.06 22.02 20.72
N THR A 142 5.37 21.34 19.62
CA THR A 142 5.89 21.94 18.40
C THR A 142 5.01 21.56 17.21
N VAL A 143 5.42 21.96 16.00
CA VAL A 143 4.78 21.48 14.77
C VAL A 143 4.92 19.97 14.61
N LEU A 144 6.03 19.37 15.07
CA LEU A 144 6.29 17.94 14.87
C LEU A 144 6.18 17.13 16.15
N THR A 145 5.83 17.76 17.27
CA THR A 145 5.77 17.10 18.58
C THR A 145 4.49 17.52 19.29
N LYS A 146 3.67 16.56 19.71
CA LYS A 146 2.48 16.76 20.54
C LYS A 146 2.61 15.90 21.81
N GLU A 147 2.87 16.53 22.93
CA GLU A 147 2.84 15.97 24.28
C GLU A 147 1.41 16.03 24.84
N PHE A 148 1.03 14.97 25.54
CA PHE A 148 -0.25 14.82 26.21
C PHE A 148 -0.08 13.94 27.45
N PRO A 149 -1.00 13.97 28.42
CA PRO A 149 -0.92 13.12 29.61
C PRO A 149 -0.72 11.64 29.24
N GLY A 150 0.39 11.05 29.69
CA GLY A 150 0.70 9.63 29.45
C GLY A 150 1.30 9.31 28.08
N GLY A 151 1.57 10.30 27.20
CA GLY A 151 2.11 10.00 25.88
C GLY A 151 2.73 11.16 25.11
N LEU A 152 3.30 10.81 23.95
CA LEU A 152 3.99 11.72 23.06
C LEU A 152 3.76 11.27 21.62
N LEU A 153 3.35 12.18 20.76
CA LEU A 153 3.28 11.99 19.31
C LEU A 153 4.39 12.79 18.65
N VAL A 154 5.31 12.10 17.99
CA VAL A 154 6.34 12.71 17.14
C VAL A 154 6.01 12.45 15.68
N LEU A 155 6.12 13.47 14.84
CA LEU A 155 5.99 13.40 13.39
C LEU A 155 7.36 13.58 12.74
N THR A 156 7.69 12.75 11.76
CA THR A 156 8.97 12.87 11.03
C THR A 156 8.82 12.49 9.54
N GLY A 157 9.88 12.74 8.78
CA GLY A 157 10.01 12.28 7.41
C GLY A 157 10.78 10.96 7.31
N ALA A 158 10.41 10.12 6.36
CA ALA A 158 11.17 8.92 5.99
C ALA A 158 12.55 9.26 5.42
N ASN A 159 12.75 10.50 4.97
CA ASN A 159 14.01 11.07 4.54
C ASN A 159 14.91 11.58 5.67
N SER A 160 14.63 11.28 6.94
CA SER A 160 15.46 11.70 8.09
C SER A 160 15.79 10.52 8.98
N ALA A 161 17.00 9.96 8.84
CA ALA A 161 17.40 8.78 9.61
C ALA A 161 17.43 9.08 11.12
N ALA A 162 17.93 10.27 11.50
CA ALA A 162 17.92 10.75 12.87
C ALA A 162 16.49 10.79 13.49
N GLY A 163 15.49 11.22 12.71
CA GLY A 163 14.10 11.24 13.16
C GLY A 163 13.53 9.83 13.39
N LEU A 164 13.84 8.89 12.50
CA LEU A 164 13.37 7.50 12.59
C LEU A 164 13.99 6.72 13.77
N ARG A 165 15.19 7.10 14.20
CA ARG A 165 15.89 6.45 15.34
C ARG A 165 15.64 7.11 16.69
N SER A 166 14.95 8.25 16.71
CA SER A 166 14.92 9.19 17.84
C SER A 166 14.42 8.60 19.16
N MET A 167 13.38 7.76 19.15
CA MET A 167 12.78 7.23 20.38
C MET A 167 12.15 5.84 20.21
N PRO A 168 12.05 5.02 21.28
CA PRO A 168 11.20 3.84 21.29
C PRO A 168 9.72 4.23 21.17
N VAL A 169 8.93 3.47 20.41
CA VAL A 169 7.50 3.75 20.20
C VAL A 169 6.62 2.52 20.34
N ARG A 170 5.44 2.70 20.94
CA ARG A 170 4.40 1.67 20.99
C ARG A 170 3.54 1.68 19.73
N PHE A 171 3.27 2.88 19.21
CA PHE A 171 2.39 3.10 18.07
C PHE A 171 3.18 3.68 16.91
N LEU A 172 3.05 3.08 15.73
CA LEU A 172 3.74 3.53 14.53
C LEU A 172 2.74 3.73 13.39
N PHE A 173 2.66 4.93 12.85
CA PHE A 173 1.85 5.26 11.68
C PHE A 173 2.77 5.62 10.51
N LEU A 174 2.80 4.77 9.49
CA LEU A 174 3.58 4.94 8.27
C LEU A 174 2.64 5.29 7.12
N ASP A 175 2.53 6.58 6.80
CA ASP A 175 1.67 7.08 5.72
C ASP A 175 2.47 7.29 4.44
N GLU A 176 1.87 6.94 3.30
CA GLU A 176 2.41 6.99 1.93
C GLU A 176 3.78 6.28 1.79
N VAL A 177 3.90 5.04 2.31
CA VAL A 177 5.18 4.30 2.36
C VAL A 177 5.84 4.03 1.01
N ASP A 178 5.10 3.98 -0.09
CA ASP A 178 5.70 3.84 -1.42
C ASP A 178 6.39 5.12 -1.89
N GLY A 179 6.12 6.26 -1.26
CA GLY A 179 6.84 7.51 -1.48
C GLY A 179 8.16 7.60 -0.71
N TYR A 180 8.53 6.59 0.09
CA TYR A 180 9.74 6.63 0.92
C TYR A 180 10.98 6.33 0.09
N PRO A 181 12.15 6.90 0.45
CA PRO A 181 13.39 6.56 -0.22
C PRO A 181 13.75 5.08 0.00
N GLY A 182 14.52 4.52 -0.93
CA GLY A 182 15.04 3.14 -0.81
C GLY A 182 16.01 2.98 0.36
N ASP A 183 16.81 4.02 0.58
CA ASP A 183 17.81 4.14 1.63
C ASP A 183 17.77 5.56 2.20
N VAL A 184 17.90 5.69 3.52
CA VAL A 184 17.99 6.99 4.19
C VAL A 184 19.35 7.14 4.88
N ASP A 185 20.09 8.16 4.46
CA ASP A 185 21.41 8.53 4.99
C ASP A 185 22.44 7.37 5.05
N GLY A 186 22.33 6.36 4.18
CA GLY A 186 23.21 5.18 4.15
C GLY A 186 22.88 4.12 5.22
N GLU A 187 21.74 4.24 5.90
CA GLU A 187 21.35 3.38 7.02
C GLU A 187 20.30 2.31 6.68
N GLY A 188 19.92 2.21 5.41
CA GLY A 188 18.98 1.24 4.90
C GLY A 188 17.53 1.73 4.86
N ASP A 189 16.61 0.77 4.88
CA ASP A 189 15.19 0.99 4.66
C ASP A 189 14.52 1.81 5.80
N PRO A 190 13.91 2.97 5.50
CA PRO A 190 13.19 3.78 6.48
C PRO A 190 12.12 3.04 7.29
N VAL A 191 11.39 2.11 6.64
CA VAL A 191 10.33 1.33 7.30
C VAL A 191 10.94 0.44 8.37
N ALA A 192 12.00 -0.30 8.03
CA ALA A 192 12.69 -1.18 8.96
C ALA A 192 13.32 -0.42 10.14
N LEU A 193 13.88 0.78 9.89
CA LEU A 193 14.43 1.64 10.93
C LEU A 193 13.35 2.09 11.93
N ALA A 194 12.18 2.50 11.43
CA ALA A 194 11.05 2.91 12.25
C ALA A 194 10.48 1.73 13.06
N GLU A 195 10.31 0.56 12.45
CA GLU A 195 9.80 -0.63 13.13
C GLU A 195 10.73 -1.14 14.22
N ALA A 196 12.05 -0.98 14.04
CA ALA A 196 13.02 -1.34 15.07
C ALA A 196 12.78 -0.57 16.38
N ARG A 197 12.11 0.59 16.35
CA ARG A 197 11.74 1.38 17.53
C ARG A 197 10.60 0.75 18.34
N ALA A 198 9.80 -0.12 17.73
CA ALA A 198 8.66 -0.76 18.37
C ALA A 198 8.97 -2.13 19.01
N ARG A 199 10.21 -2.63 18.85
CA ARG A 199 10.61 -3.99 19.28
C ARG A 199 10.41 -4.26 20.77
N THR A 200 10.60 -3.27 21.63
CA THR A 200 10.52 -3.44 23.09
C THR A 200 9.08 -3.43 23.64
N PHE A 201 8.08 -3.08 22.82
CA PHE A 201 6.68 -3.02 23.23
C PHE A 201 5.92 -4.28 22.81
N ALA A 202 5.44 -5.06 23.79
CA ALA A 202 4.68 -6.29 23.54
C ALA A 202 3.31 -6.03 22.88
N ARG A 203 2.64 -4.92 23.23
CA ARG A 203 1.35 -4.49 22.65
C ARG A 203 1.55 -3.29 21.72
N ARG A 204 2.46 -3.45 20.75
CA ARG A 204 2.65 -2.46 19.69
C ARG A 204 1.54 -2.55 18.64
N LYS A 205 1.30 -1.46 17.94
CA LYS A 205 0.43 -1.41 16.76
C LYS A 205 1.13 -0.61 15.66
N ILE A 206 1.07 -1.12 14.44
CA ILE A 206 1.68 -0.50 13.27
C ILE A 206 0.61 -0.36 12.20
N PHE A 207 0.38 0.87 11.74
CA PHE A 207 -0.47 1.16 10.59
C PHE A 207 0.40 1.56 9.41
N VAL A 208 0.25 0.86 8.28
CA VAL A 208 0.98 1.10 7.05
C VAL A 208 -0.03 1.38 5.95
N CYS A 209 -0.01 2.56 5.34
CA CYS A 209 -0.91 2.86 4.23
C CYS A 209 -0.23 3.60 3.09
N SER A 210 -0.61 3.30 1.85
CA SER A 210 -0.07 3.97 0.66
C SER A 210 -0.91 3.68 -0.58
N THR A 211 -0.81 4.55 -1.59
CA THR A 211 -1.02 4.08 -2.97
C THR A 211 0.20 3.28 -3.43
N PRO A 212 0.05 2.14 -4.11
CA PRO A 212 1.19 1.39 -4.63
C PRO A 212 1.80 2.03 -5.87
N THR A 213 3.02 1.60 -6.23
CA THR A 213 3.79 2.12 -7.36
C THR A 213 4.10 1.04 -8.40
N ILE A 214 5.36 0.62 -8.52
CA ILE A 214 5.82 -0.34 -9.52
C ILE A 214 5.79 -1.75 -8.91
N LYS A 215 5.30 -2.73 -9.67
CA LYS A 215 5.25 -4.12 -9.22
C LYS A 215 6.64 -4.64 -8.85
N GLY A 216 6.76 -5.29 -7.71
CA GLY A 216 8.03 -5.83 -7.19
C GLY A 216 8.95 -4.80 -6.54
N LEU A 217 8.71 -3.50 -6.71
CA LEU A 217 9.37 -2.42 -5.97
C LEU A 217 8.47 -1.80 -4.90
N SER A 218 7.15 -1.90 -5.08
CA SER A 218 6.15 -1.33 -4.20
C SER A 218 6.23 -1.94 -2.80
N ARG A 219 6.40 -1.08 -1.79
CA ARG A 219 6.52 -1.51 -0.40
C ARG A 219 5.16 -1.98 0.11
N ILE A 220 4.11 -1.21 -0.15
CA ILE A 220 2.76 -1.54 0.29
C ILE A 220 2.24 -2.82 -0.38
N GLU A 221 2.62 -3.10 -1.63
CA GLU A 221 2.31 -4.37 -2.30
C GLU A 221 2.90 -5.54 -1.52
N ARG A 222 4.22 -5.50 -1.22
CA ARG A 222 4.91 -6.54 -0.46
C ARG A 222 4.29 -6.77 0.92
N GLU A 223 3.95 -5.70 1.62
CA GLU A 223 3.29 -5.77 2.93
C GLU A 223 1.88 -6.38 2.84
N TYR A 224 1.14 -6.05 1.78
CA TYR A 224 -0.19 -6.60 1.53
C TYR A 224 -0.11 -8.08 1.18
N GLU A 225 0.80 -8.50 0.31
CA GLU A 225 1.01 -9.90 -0.07
C GLU A 225 1.46 -10.78 1.11
N ALA A 226 2.13 -10.21 2.11
CA ALA A 226 2.54 -10.91 3.33
C ALA A 226 1.41 -11.05 4.37
N SER A 227 0.21 -10.52 4.11
CA SER A 227 -0.92 -10.49 5.04
C SER A 227 -2.05 -11.47 4.63
N ASP A 228 -3.23 -11.36 5.25
CA ASP A 228 -4.44 -12.10 4.86
C ASP A 228 -5.18 -11.54 3.63
N MET A 229 -4.64 -10.47 3.02
CA MET A 229 -5.03 -9.94 1.70
C MET A 229 -6.54 -9.70 1.54
N ARG A 230 -7.17 -8.96 2.47
CA ARG A 230 -8.61 -8.73 2.46
C ARG A 230 -9.07 -7.85 1.31
N ARG A 231 -10.20 -8.22 0.71
CA ARG A 231 -10.95 -7.42 -0.27
C ARG A 231 -12.30 -7.01 0.30
N PHE A 232 -12.76 -5.81 -0.04
CA PHE A 232 -14.07 -5.35 0.40
C PHE A 232 -15.15 -5.86 -0.55
N MET A 233 -15.98 -6.78 -0.08
CA MET A 233 -17.04 -7.43 -0.82
C MET A 233 -18.30 -6.60 -0.75
N LEU A 234 -18.98 -6.40 -1.89
CA LEU A 234 -20.27 -5.73 -2.00
C LEU A 234 -21.32 -6.69 -2.55
N PRO A 235 -22.57 -6.66 -2.05
CA PRO A 235 -23.65 -7.42 -2.65
C PRO A 235 -24.03 -6.80 -4.00
N CYS A 236 -24.29 -7.61 -5.02
CA CYS A 236 -24.92 -7.12 -6.25
C CYS A 236 -26.37 -6.69 -5.94
N PRO A 237 -26.82 -5.49 -6.35
CA PRO A 237 -28.18 -5.04 -6.06
C PRO A 237 -29.27 -5.83 -6.80
N LEU A 238 -28.89 -6.63 -7.80
CA LEU A 238 -29.81 -7.37 -8.67
C LEU A 238 -29.92 -8.85 -8.29
N CYS A 239 -28.79 -9.50 -7.96
CA CYS A 239 -28.78 -10.93 -7.63
C CYS A 239 -28.34 -11.26 -6.19
N GLY A 240 -27.87 -10.27 -5.43
CA GLY A 240 -27.41 -10.44 -4.04
C GLY A 240 -26.05 -11.13 -3.88
N ALA A 241 -25.44 -11.64 -4.96
CA ALA A 241 -24.13 -12.28 -4.89
C ALA A 241 -23.03 -11.25 -4.55
N PHE A 242 -22.11 -11.64 -3.65
CA PHE A 242 -21.02 -10.78 -3.21
C PHE A 242 -19.84 -10.82 -4.18
N GLN A 243 -19.24 -9.65 -4.44
CA GLN A 243 -18.03 -9.49 -5.25
C GLN A 243 -17.27 -8.23 -4.82
N TRP A 244 -15.97 -8.19 -5.09
CA TRP A 244 -15.22 -6.93 -5.03
C TRP A 244 -15.18 -6.28 -6.42
N LEU A 245 -15.21 -4.95 -6.45
CA LEU A 245 -15.18 -4.17 -7.67
C LEU A 245 -13.83 -4.26 -8.38
N LYS A 246 -13.87 -4.67 -9.64
CA LYS A 246 -12.73 -4.80 -10.55
C LYS A 246 -12.94 -3.83 -11.71
N PHE A 247 -11.88 -3.14 -12.14
CA PHE A 247 -12.00 -2.12 -13.19
C PHE A 247 -12.58 -2.62 -14.53
N PRO A 248 -12.22 -3.81 -15.04
CA PRO A 248 -12.77 -4.31 -16.30
C PRO A 248 -14.31 -4.45 -16.34
N GLN A 249 -14.95 -4.56 -15.18
CA GLN A 249 -16.40 -4.64 -15.00
C GLN A 249 -17.07 -3.27 -15.03
N LEU A 250 -16.32 -2.18 -14.90
CA LEU A 250 -16.85 -0.85 -15.14
C LEU A 250 -17.05 -0.66 -16.65
N LYS A 251 -18.30 -0.60 -17.11
CA LYS A 251 -18.67 -0.47 -18.51
C LYS A 251 -19.28 0.89 -18.79
N TRP A 252 -19.04 1.40 -19.99
CA TRP A 252 -19.72 2.57 -20.51
C TRP A 252 -19.85 2.44 -22.03
N PRO A 253 -20.89 3.03 -22.66
CA PRO A 253 -20.98 3.09 -24.10
C PRO A 253 -19.80 3.85 -24.70
N HIS A 254 -19.48 3.56 -25.97
CA HIS A 254 -18.36 4.18 -26.66
C HIS A 254 -18.39 5.72 -26.56
N ASN A 255 -17.30 6.31 -26.06
CA ASN A 255 -17.13 7.74 -25.80
C ASN A 255 -18.19 8.41 -24.92
N GLN A 256 -18.88 7.64 -24.06
CA GLN A 256 -19.90 8.14 -23.14
C GLN A 256 -19.59 7.74 -21.68
N PRO A 257 -18.45 8.20 -21.11
CA PRO A 257 -18.05 7.85 -19.74
C PRO A 257 -19.08 8.29 -18.67
N GLU A 258 -19.91 9.29 -18.95
CA GLU A 258 -20.99 9.73 -18.08
C GLU A 258 -22.10 8.69 -17.87
N LYS A 259 -22.18 7.68 -18.73
CA LYS A 259 -23.10 6.54 -18.61
C LYS A 259 -22.42 5.29 -18.04
N ALA A 260 -21.38 5.47 -17.24
CA ALA A 260 -20.68 4.37 -16.60
C ALA A 260 -21.60 3.60 -15.65
N ALA A 261 -21.65 2.29 -15.82
CA ALA A 261 -22.36 1.33 -14.99
C ALA A 261 -21.43 0.14 -14.69
N TYR A 262 -21.71 -0.58 -13.60
CA TYR A 262 -20.89 -1.71 -13.19
C TYR A 262 -21.57 -3.03 -13.55
N GLU A 263 -20.84 -3.92 -14.21
CA GLU A 263 -21.27 -5.26 -14.63
C GLU A 263 -20.99 -6.28 -13.51
N CYS A 264 -22.05 -6.95 -13.04
CA CYS A 264 -21.91 -7.99 -12.03
C CYS A 264 -21.21 -9.24 -12.60
N GLU A 265 -20.18 -9.75 -11.93
CA GLU A 265 -19.47 -10.96 -12.38
C GLU A 265 -20.28 -12.26 -12.24
N HIS A 266 -21.40 -12.23 -11.51
CA HIS A 266 -22.23 -13.41 -11.25
C HIS A 266 -23.45 -13.50 -12.18
N CYS A 267 -24.18 -12.39 -12.38
CA CYS A 267 -25.37 -12.38 -13.23
C CYS A 267 -25.18 -11.67 -14.59
N GLY A 268 -24.06 -10.97 -14.80
CA GLY A 268 -23.79 -10.22 -16.03
C GLY A 268 -24.60 -8.93 -16.21
N GLU A 269 -25.52 -8.64 -15.28
CA GLU A 269 -26.34 -7.44 -15.36
C GLU A 269 -25.58 -6.18 -14.94
N LEU A 270 -25.93 -5.07 -15.58
CA LEU A 270 -25.39 -3.74 -15.28
C LEU A 270 -26.21 -3.06 -14.18
N PHE A 271 -25.54 -2.45 -13.21
CA PHE A 271 -26.17 -1.57 -12.23
C PHE A 271 -25.45 -0.22 -12.15
N GLU A 272 -26.24 0.81 -11.85
CA GLU A 272 -25.78 2.19 -11.84
C GLU A 272 -25.11 2.60 -10.52
N GLU A 273 -24.39 3.71 -10.55
CA GLU A 273 -23.65 4.24 -9.42
C GLU A 273 -24.55 4.63 -8.23
N HIS A 274 -25.83 4.95 -8.44
CA HIS A 274 -26.73 5.38 -7.35
C HIS A 274 -26.93 4.32 -6.25
N TYR A 275 -26.73 3.03 -6.56
CA TYR A 275 -26.78 1.94 -5.58
C TYR A 275 -25.61 2.00 -4.57
N LYS A 276 -24.51 2.69 -4.89
CA LYS A 276 -23.23 2.58 -4.18
C LYS A 276 -23.35 2.85 -2.68
N THR A 277 -24.21 3.77 -2.23
CA THR A 277 -24.46 4.00 -0.79
C THR A 277 -24.96 2.74 -0.07
N GLU A 278 -25.95 2.04 -0.64
CA GLU A 278 -26.50 0.81 -0.09
C GLU A 278 -25.48 -0.33 -0.18
N LEU A 279 -24.76 -0.42 -1.30
CA LEU A 279 -23.73 -1.46 -1.48
C LEU A 279 -22.65 -1.35 -0.40
N LEU A 280 -22.10 -0.14 -0.21
CA LEU A 280 -21.05 0.12 0.77
C LEU A 280 -21.52 -0.17 2.20
N ALA A 281 -22.78 0.17 2.53
CA ALA A 281 -23.34 -0.09 3.85
C ALA A 281 -23.51 -1.58 4.17
N ASN A 282 -23.71 -2.41 3.14
CA ASN A 282 -23.89 -3.86 3.26
C ASN A 282 -22.62 -4.66 2.89
N GLY A 283 -21.49 -3.98 2.71
CA GLY A 283 -20.22 -4.64 2.38
C GLY A 283 -19.48 -5.18 3.61
N TYR A 284 -18.57 -6.12 3.37
CA TYR A 284 -17.69 -6.69 4.40
C TYR A 284 -16.30 -7.01 3.85
N TRP A 285 -15.31 -7.13 4.72
CA TRP A 285 -13.97 -7.54 4.31
C TRP A 285 -13.83 -9.07 4.31
N GLU A 286 -13.39 -9.63 3.18
CA GLU A 286 -13.14 -11.07 3.02
C GLU A 286 -11.63 -11.32 2.86
N PRO A 287 -11.00 -12.19 3.69
CA PRO A 287 -9.59 -12.56 3.51
C PRO A 287 -9.40 -13.48 2.30
N HIS A 288 -8.37 -13.20 1.49
CA HIS A 288 -8.01 -14.01 0.32
C HIS A 288 -6.69 -14.78 0.47
N ALA A 289 -6.03 -14.64 1.61
CA ALA A 289 -4.84 -15.40 1.96
C ALA A 289 -4.88 -15.83 3.42
N ASN A 290 -4.09 -16.85 3.76
CA ASN A 290 -3.86 -17.22 5.15
C ASN A 290 -2.88 -16.20 5.76
N GLY A 291 -3.38 -15.38 6.69
CA GLY A 291 -2.51 -14.45 7.43
C GLY A 291 -1.65 -15.14 8.48
N ASP A 292 -0.69 -14.39 9.03
CA ASP A 292 0.16 -14.77 10.17
C ASP A 292 -0.57 -14.73 11.54
N GLY A 293 -1.87 -14.39 11.53
CA GLY A 293 -2.70 -14.21 12.72
C GLY A 293 -2.44 -12.92 13.51
N ARG A 294 -1.53 -12.06 13.03
CA ARG A 294 -1.13 -10.79 13.66
C ARG A 294 -1.26 -9.59 12.73
N SER A 295 -1.33 -9.83 11.43
CA SER A 295 -1.36 -8.84 10.39
C SER A 295 -2.69 -8.94 9.65
N ALA A 296 -3.35 -7.79 9.46
CA ALA A 296 -4.55 -7.67 8.65
C ALA A 296 -4.24 -6.72 7.49
N GLY A 297 -4.33 -7.21 6.26
CA GLY A 297 -4.10 -6.39 5.06
C GLY A 297 -5.39 -6.14 4.32
N PHE A 298 -5.54 -4.92 3.85
CA PHE A 298 -6.75 -4.42 3.23
C PHE A 298 -6.39 -3.80 1.89
N HIS A 299 -7.16 -4.13 0.85
CA HIS A 299 -7.09 -3.43 -0.42
C HIS A 299 -8.43 -2.89 -0.88
N ILE A 300 -8.42 -1.62 -1.30
CA ILE A 300 -9.58 -1.00 -1.92
C ILE A 300 -9.18 -0.02 -3.04
N SER A 301 -9.94 -0.02 -4.13
CA SER A 301 -9.79 0.93 -5.23
C SER A 301 -10.69 2.16 -5.05
N SER A 302 -10.45 3.19 -5.85
CA SER A 302 -11.31 4.38 -5.93
C SER A 302 -12.71 4.07 -6.48
N LEU A 303 -12.97 2.87 -7.02
CA LEU A 303 -14.32 2.44 -7.44
C LEU A 303 -15.33 2.46 -6.28
N TYR A 304 -14.84 2.31 -5.05
CA TYR A 304 -15.61 2.34 -3.81
C TYR A 304 -15.83 3.75 -3.26
N SER A 305 -15.33 4.78 -3.95
CA SER A 305 -15.50 6.17 -3.53
C SER A 305 -16.99 6.46 -3.33
N PRO A 306 -17.40 6.94 -2.15
CA PRO A 306 -18.79 7.26 -1.86
C PRO A 306 -19.38 8.32 -2.82
N LEU A 307 -20.70 8.30 -3.01
CA LEU A 307 -21.39 9.26 -3.88
C LEU A 307 -21.05 10.71 -3.54
N GLY A 308 -20.76 11.54 -4.54
CA GLY A 308 -20.33 12.94 -4.34
C GLY A 308 -18.82 13.13 -4.15
N TRP A 309 -18.04 12.04 -4.07
CA TRP A 309 -16.58 12.09 -4.20
C TRP A 309 -16.20 11.78 -5.65
N ARG A 310 -15.30 10.83 -5.86
CA ARG A 310 -14.86 10.41 -7.19
C ARG A 310 -15.87 9.46 -7.81
N SER A 311 -16.54 9.92 -8.87
CA SER A 311 -17.60 9.15 -9.53
C SER A 311 -17.03 8.06 -10.45
N TRP A 312 -17.85 7.05 -10.78
CA TRP A 312 -17.49 6.08 -11.82
C TRP A 312 -17.30 6.74 -13.19
N SER A 313 -18.07 7.78 -13.48
CA SER A 313 -17.88 8.62 -14.66
C SER A 313 -16.51 9.30 -14.69
N ASP A 314 -16.04 9.83 -13.56
CA ASP A 314 -14.71 10.45 -13.47
C ASP A 314 -13.59 9.43 -13.64
N ILE A 315 -13.76 8.22 -13.09
CA ILE A 315 -12.82 7.12 -13.26
C ILE A 315 -12.77 6.68 -14.73
N ALA A 316 -13.92 6.48 -15.37
CA ALA A 316 -14.00 6.14 -16.80
C ALA A 316 -13.35 7.22 -17.69
N ARG A 317 -13.60 8.50 -17.39
CA ARG A 317 -12.97 9.62 -18.10
C ARG A 317 -11.46 9.66 -17.88
N SER A 318 -11.00 9.43 -16.65
CA SER A 318 -9.57 9.38 -16.32
C SER A 318 -8.87 8.27 -17.07
N TRP A 319 -9.52 7.10 -17.21
CA TRP A 319 -9.03 6.01 -18.02
C TRP A 319 -8.92 6.40 -19.49
N LEU A 320 -10.00 6.92 -20.10
CA LEU A 320 -9.99 7.34 -21.51
C LEU A 320 -8.90 8.39 -21.80
N ASN A 321 -8.67 9.33 -20.88
CA ASN A 321 -7.61 10.32 -21.01
C ASN A 321 -6.20 9.73 -20.84
N ALA A 322 -6.07 8.65 -20.07
CA ALA A 322 -4.80 7.95 -19.88
C ALA A 322 -4.43 7.08 -21.10
N GLN A 323 -5.40 6.68 -21.92
CA GLN A 323 -5.16 5.91 -23.13
C GLN A 323 -4.33 6.75 -24.13
N GLY A 324 -3.05 6.39 -24.28
CA GLY A 324 -2.09 7.11 -25.14
C GLY A 324 -0.77 7.44 -24.46
N SER A 325 -0.63 7.18 -23.15
CA SER A 325 0.64 7.37 -22.44
C SER A 325 0.80 6.32 -21.34
N ASP A 326 1.87 5.52 -21.42
CA ASP A 326 2.20 4.53 -20.38
C ASP A 326 2.37 5.18 -19.00
N ALA A 327 2.94 6.38 -18.95
CA ALA A 327 3.05 7.16 -17.71
C ALA A 327 1.66 7.52 -17.14
N SER A 328 0.70 7.84 -18.00
CA SER A 328 -0.68 8.16 -17.58
C SER A 328 -1.44 6.90 -17.16
N ILE A 329 -1.25 5.79 -17.85
CA ILE A 329 -1.81 4.47 -17.46
C ILE A 329 -1.23 4.03 -16.13
N LYS A 330 0.08 4.22 -15.91
CA LYS A 330 0.75 3.96 -14.63
C LYS A 330 0.11 4.78 -13.50
N SER A 331 -0.03 6.10 -13.71
CA SER A 331 -0.69 6.98 -12.75
C SER A 331 -2.12 6.54 -12.43
N PHE A 332 -2.92 6.22 -13.46
CA PHE A 332 -4.28 5.70 -13.28
C PHE A 332 -4.29 4.40 -12.46
N LYS A 333 -3.51 3.37 -12.84
CA LYS A 333 -3.51 2.11 -12.09
C LYS A 333 -3.10 2.30 -10.62
N ASN A 334 -2.04 3.07 -10.38
CA ASN A 334 -1.53 3.32 -9.04
C ASN A 334 -2.50 4.13 -8.17
N THR A 335 -3.08 5.19 -8.73
CA THR A 335 -3.89 6.13 -7.94
C THR A 335 -5.38 5.83 -7.96
N ASP A 336 -5.95 5.36 -9.06
CA ASP A 336 -7.37 5.01 -9.14
C ASP A 336 -7.63 3.58 -8.66
N LEU A 337 -6.88 2.62 -9.19
CA LEU A 337 -7.13 1.22 -8.87
C LEU A 337 -6.48 0.82 -7.55
N GLY A 338 -5.48 1.58 -7.09
CA GLY A 338 -4.65 1.16 -5.97
C GLY A 338 -3.88 -0.12 -6.34
N GLU A 339 -3.50 -0.29 -7.60
CA GLU A 339 -2.81 -1.47 -8.11
C GLU A 339 -1.41 -1.10 -8.59
N THR A 340 -0.44 -1.99 -8.43
CA THR A 340 0.89 -1.79 -8.97
C THR A 340 0.90 -1.81 -10.49
N TYR A 341 1.75 -0.97 -11.08
CA TYR A 341 2.00 -0.98 -12.51
C TYR A 341 3.15 -1.93 -12.82
N ILE A 342 2.94 -2.84 -13.76
CA ILE A 342 4.01 -3.62 -14.36
C ILE A 342 4.61 -2.74 -15.44
N GLU A 343 5.88 -2.36 -15.27
CA GLU A 343 6.59 -1.67 -16.33
C GLU A 343 6.71 -2.63 -17.52
N SER A 344 6.13 -2.22 -18.65
CA SER A 344 6.49 -2.79 -19.94
C SER A 344 7.98 -2.56 -20.10
N GLY A 345 8.79 -3.60 -19.92
CA GLY A 345 10.13 -3.58 -20.48
C GLY A 345 9.99 -3.23 -21.96
N GLU A 346 10.90 -2.42 -22.49
CA GLU A 346 11.03 -2.19 -23.94
C GLU A 346 11.46 -3.50 -24.62
N ALA A 347 10.64 -4.54 -24.57
CA ALA A 347 10.69 -5.60 -25.55
C ALA A 347 10.06 -4.99 -26.81
N PRO A 348 10.85 -4.77 -27.88
CA PRO A 348 10.28 -4.34 -29.15
C PRO A 348 9.19 -5.33 -29.55
N GLU A 349 8.13 -4.87 -30.22
CA GLU A 349 7.13 -5.79 -30.78
C GLU A 349 7.84 -6.91 -31.54
N TRP A 350 7.53 -8.16 -31.17
CA TRP A 350 8.21 -9.32 -31.73
C TRP A 350 8.15 -9.35 -33.26
N HIS A 351 7.10 -8.77 -33.86
CA HIS A 351 6.98 -8.56 -35.31
C HIS A 351 8.13 -7.72 -35.88
N ARG A 352 8.53 -6.62 -35.22
CA ARG A 352 9.65 -5.76 -35.68
C ARG A 352 11.01 -6.45 -35.56
N LEU A 353 11.19 -7.32 -34.57
CA LEU A 353 12.39 -8.16 -34.47
C LEU A 353 12.37 -9.26 -35.52
N TYR A 354 11.22 -9.90 -35.74
CA TYR A 354 11.02 -10.96 -36.71
C TYR A 354 11.23 -10.47 -38.14
N GLU A 355 10.78 -9.26 -38.49
CA GLU A 355 11.01 -8.62 -39.80
C GLU A 355 12.47 -8.24 -40.04
N ARG A 356 13.24 -8.01 -38.96
CA ARG A 356 14.67 -7.69 -39.03
C ARG A 356 15.58 -8.92 -38.98
N ARG A 357 15.02 -10.13 -38.93
CA ARG A 357 15.84 -11.35 -38.99
C ARG A 357 16.54 -11.43 -40.35
N GLU A 358 17.78 -11.86 -40.32
CA GLU A 358 18.54 -12.15 -41.52
C GLU A 358 18.42 -13.64 -41.86
N ASP A 359 18.39 -13.95 -43.16
CA ASP A 359 18.53 -15.33 -43.61
C ASP A 359 20.02 -15.66 -43.71
N TYR A 360 20.46 -16.65 -42.93
CA TYR A 360 21.81 -17.19 -42.98
C TYR A 360 21.75 -18.72 -42.94
N ARG A 361 22.85 -19.34 -43.38
CA ARG A 361 22.96 -20.79 -43.38
C ARG A 361 23.21 -21.29 -41.96
N ILE A 362 22.34 -22.17 -41.46
CA ILE A 362 22.53 -22.89 -40.19
C ILE A 362 23.87 -23.66 -40.23
N CYS A 363 24.53 -23.78 -39.08
CA CYS A 363 25.89 -24.32 -38.94
C CYS A 363 26.95 -23.54 -39.72
N THR A 364 26.77 -22.23 -39.94
CA THR A 364 27.77 -21.36 -40.55
C THR A 364 27.80 -20.04 -39.80
N VAL A 365 28.98 -19.65 -39.30
CA VAL A 365 29.16 -18.36 -38.63
C VAL A 365 29.08 -17.23 -39.67
N PRO A 366 28.08 -16.32 -39.60
CA PRO A 366 27.96 -15.22 -40.55
C PRO A 366 29.14 -14.26 -40.45
N MET A 367 29.37 -13.51 -41.53
CA MET A 367 30.40 -12.46 -41.54
C MET A 367 30.00 -11.36 -40.56
N GLY A 368 30.64 -11.35 -39.39
CA GLY A 368 30.33 -10.45 -38.28
C GLY A 368 30.48 -11.13 -36.92
N GLY A 369 30.32 -12.45 -36.88
CA GLY A 369 30.59 -13.26 -35.70
C GLY A 369 32.07 -13.23 -35.31
N LEU A 370 32.36 -12.84 -34.07
CA LEU A 370 33.70 -12.69 -33.52
C LEU A 370 34.08 -13.85 -32.58
N PHE A 371 33.10 -14.37 -31.83
CA PHE A 371 33.27 -15.51 -30.94
C PHE A 371 31.96 -16.29 -30.80
N LEU A 372 32.08 -17.53 -30.35
CA LEU A 372 30.96 -18.44 -30.12
C LEU A 372 30.75 -18.64 -28.62
N THR A 373 29.50 -18.82 -28.21
CA THR A 373 29.12 -19.32 -26.90
C THR A 373 28.17 -20.49 -27.05
N ALA A 374 28.28 -21.47 -26.16
CA ALA A 374 27.34 -22.57 -26.02
C ALA A 374 26.51 -22.37 -24.74
N GLY A 375 25.21 -22.14 -24.89
CA GLY A 375 24.25 -22.15 -23.79
C GLY A 375 23.65 -23.54 -23.65
N VAL A 376 23.72 -24.12 -22.45
CA VAL A 376 23.16 -25.45 -22.17
C VAL A 376 22.08 -25.34 -21.11
N ASP A 377 20.85 -25.68 -21.48
CA ASP A 377 19.72 -25.79 -20.57
C ASP A 377 19.53 -27.25 -20.14
N VAL A 378 19.58 -27.49 -18.82
CA VAL A 378 19.56 -28.83 -18.23
C VAL A 378 18.12 -29.20 -17.88
N GLN A 379 17.55 -30.12 -18.65
CA GLN A 379 16.18 -30.62 -18.46
C GLN A 379 16.19 -31.99 -17.78
N LYS A 380 15.03 -32.45 -17.30
CA LYS A 380 14.95 -33.70 -16.50
C LYS A 380 15.49 -34.95 -17.23
N ASP A 381 15.41 -34.98 -18.56
CA ASP A 381 15.70 -36.15 -19.39
C ASP A 381 16.63 -35.86 -20.59
N ARG A 382 17.19 -34.64 -20.67
CA ARG A 382 18.03 -34.19 -21.80
C ARG A 382 18.80 -32.91 -21.47
N LEU A 383 19.78 -32.61 -22.31
CA LEU A 383 20.41 -31.29 -22.40
C LEU A 383 19.99 -30.62 -23.71
N GLU A 384 19.54 -29.38 -23.64
CA GLU A 384 19.28 -28.55 -24.81
C GLU A 384 20.42 -27.56 -24.97
N LEU A 385 21.13 -27.64 -26.09
CA LEU A 385 22.31 -26.84 -26.39
C LEU A 385 21.99 -25.87 -27.51
N GLU A 386 22.27 -24.59 -27.30
CA GLU A 386 22.27 -23.56 -28.34
C GLU A 386 23.68 -22.99 -28.51
N ILE A 387 24.18 -23.00 -29.75
CA ILE A 387 25.44 -22.37 -30.13
C ILE A 387 25.13 -21.03 -30.77
N VAL A 388 25.66 -19.95 -30.18
CA VAL A 388 25.39 -18.57 -30.60
C VAL A 388 26.69 -17.88 -30.98
N ALA A 389 26.72 -17.28 -32.16
CA ALA A 389 27.80 -16.38 -32.57
C ALA A 389 27.49 -14.95 -32.14
N TRP A 390 28.50 -14.24 -31.63
CA TRP A 390 28.38 -12.87 -31.15
C TRP A 390 29.25 -11.92 -31.95
N GLY A 391 28.66 -10.82 -32.39
CA GLY A 391 29.30 -9.75 -33.13
C GLY A 391 29.51 -8.48 -32.30
N ARG A 392 29.81 -7.37 -32.98
CA ARG A 392 29.86 -6.05 -32.36
C ARG A 392 28.46 -5.61 -31.96
N ASP A 393 28.38 -4.66 -31.03
CA ASP A 393 27.11 -4.05 -30.59
C ASP A 393 26.04 -5.06 -30.09
N ARG A 394 26.49 -6.23 -29.61
CA ARG A 394 25.64 -7.34 -29.10
C ARG A 394 24.75 -7.98 -30.18
N GLU A 395 25.10 -7.83 -31.45
CA GLU A 395 24.50 -8.60 -32.53
C GLU A 395 24.81 -10.09 -32.34
N SER A 396 23.83 -10.96 -32.60
CA SER A 396 23.99 -12.40 -32.40
C SER A 396 23.23 -13.22 -33.42
N TRP A 397 23.76 -14.40 -33.72
CA TRP A 397 23.19 -15.37 -34.65
C TRP A 397 23.15 -16.75 -34.00
N SER A 398 21.99 -17.40 -34.02
CA SER A 398 21.81 -18.78 -33.54
C SER A 398 22.35 -19.74 -34.60
N ILE A 399 23.52 -20.30 -34.34
CA ILE A 399 24.29 -21.07 -35.32
C ILE A 399 23.79 -22.50 -35.41
N ASP A 400 23.53 -23.11 -34.26
CA ASP A 400 23.11 -24.49 -34.17
C ASP A 400 22.35 -24.72 -32.86
N TYR A 401 21.40 -25.66 -32.90
CA TYR A 401 20.64 -26.07 -31.74
C TYR A 401 20.55 -27.59 -31.74
N ARG A 402 20.97 -28.21 -30.63
CA ARG A 402 21.05 -29.66 -30.49
C ARG A 402 20.41 -30.10 -29.19
N VAL A 403 19.78 -31.27 -29.25
CA VAL A 403 19.17 -31.91 -28.09
C VAL A 403 19.89 -33.22 -27.81
N LEU A 404 20.57 -33.29 -26.67
CA LEU A 404 21.28 -34.48 -26.21
C LEU A 404 20.39 -35.23 -25.23
N GLN A 405 19.79 -36.32 -25.69
CA GLN A 405 18.90 -37.15 -24.87
C GLN A 405 19.72 -37.93 -23.83
N GLY A 406 19.31 -37.88 -22.56
CA GLY A 406 20.00 -38.58 -21.48
C GLY A 406 19.72 -38.00 -20.11
N ASP A 407 19.81 -38.84 -19.09
CA ASP A 407 19.67 -38.46 -17.69
C ASP A 407 20.86 -37.58 -17.25
N PRO A 408 20.66 -36.29 -16.90
CA PRO A 408 21.75 -35.40 -16.49
C PRO A 408 22.45 -35.83 -15.21
N ALA A 409 21.89 -36.77 -14.44
CA ALA A 409 22.57 -37.36 -13.30
C ALA A 409 23.68 -38.35 -13.70
N LYS A 410 23.77 -38.73 -14.99
CA LYS A 410 24.76 -39.69 -15.48
C LYS A 410 25.77 -39.04 -16.42
N SER A 411 26.99 -39.58 -16.47
CA SER A 411 28.12 -38.98 -17.19
C SER A 411 28.01 -39.04 -18.71
N GLU A 412 27.19 -39.95 -19.27
CA GLU A 412 27.13 -40.20 -20.71
C GLU A 412 26.60 -38.98 -21.49
N VAL A 413 25.60 -38.27 -20.94
CA VAL A 413 25.04 -37.08 -21.61
C VAL A 413 26.00 -35.88 -21.56
N TRP A 414 26.84 -35.80 -20.53
CA TRP A 414 27.88 -34.77 -20.41
C TRP A 414 29.07 -35.07 -21.32
N GLN A 415 29.44 -36.34 -21.51
CA GLN A 415 30.46 -36.73 -22.50
C GLN A 415 30.02 -36.41 -23.92
N ALA A 416 28.74 -36.66 -24.24
CA ALA A 416 28.17 -36.24 -25.53
C ALA A 416 28.19 -34.72 -25.71
N LEU A 417 27.99 -33.95 -24.63
CA LEU A 417 28.14 -32.49 -24.67
C LEU A 417 29.60 -32.09 -24.93
N ASP A 418 30.56 -32.70 -24.26
CA ASP A 418 31.99 -32.44 -24.46
C ASP A 418 32.42 -32.72 -25.91
N GLU A 419 31.91 -33.79 -26.52
CA GLU A 419 32.14 -34.09 -27.94
C GLU A 419 31.63 -32.98 -28.85
N VAL A 420 30.43 -32.46 -28.59
CA VAL A 420 29.87 -31.34 -29.37
C VAL A 420 30.68 -30.05 -29.18
N LEU A 421 31.12 -29.75 -27.95
CA LEU A 421 31.92 -28.55 -27.68
C LEU A 421 33.34 -28.63 -28.27
N ALA A 422 33.82 -29.84 -28.60
CA ALA A 422 35.11 -30.08 -29.24
C ALA A 422 35.05 -30.05 -30.77
N GLU A 423 33.86 -29.91 -31.37
CA GLU A 423 33.71 -29.77 -32.82
C GLU A 423 34.33 -28.44 -33.30
N SER A 424 35.20 -28.54 -34.31
CA SER A 424 35.95 -27.41 -34.88
C SER A 424 35.43 -26.99 -36.24
#